data_AF-A0A9N9AVB2-F1
#
_entry.id   AF-A0A9N9AVB2-F1
#
_cell.length_a   1.000
_cell.length_b   1.000
_cell.length_c   1.000
_cell.angle_alpha   90.00
_cell.angle_beta   90.00
_cell.angle_gamma   90.00
#
_symmetry.space_group_name_H-M   'P 1'
#
loop_
_entity.id
_entity.type
_entity.pdbx_description
1 polymer ?
#
loop_
_entity_poly.entity_id
_entity_poly.type
_entity_poly.pdbx_seq_one_letter_code
_entity_poly.pdbx_strand_id
1 'polypeptide(L)'
;MEKKDDLLLSEERKLITDRGFLLGVEVELRKLPLPQPREFPNGYKLKLVAYNLENPSELVRIDNHYGKSPHYHSNGKQKFFIWVSLAETERLFLQLTQEKFGNLDWNINLKKIFSHLEKSIKTGRKYIQPKNVSITNNLAVIDRILSKTRLELFSVIRAKQPTNIHELSKLLNRDYANV
;
A
#
# COMPACT_ATOMS: atom_id res chain seq x y z
N MET A 1 15.93 2.03 -25.36
CA MET A 1 14.82 2.36 -24.45
C MET A 1 14.78 1.27 -23.40
N GLU A 2 15.23 1.53 -22.17
CA GLU A 2 15.11 0.55 -21.07
C GLU A 2 13.63 0.21 -20.91
N LYS A 3 13.26 -1.05 -21.14
CA LYS A 3 11.90 -1.49 -20.85
C LYS A 3 11.76 -1.50 -19.33
N LYS A 4 10.97 -0.57 -18.80
CA LYS A 4 10.68 -0.49 -17.36
C LYS A 4 9.57 -1.47 -16.99
N ASP A 5 9.65 -2.00 -15.78
CA ASP A 5 8.61 -2.81 -15.18
C ASP A 5 7.25 -2.08 -15.19
N ASP A 6 6.18 -2.76 -15.58
CA ASP A 6 4.84 -2.19 -15.58
C ASP A 6 4.14 -2.44 -14.24
N LEU A 7 3.83 -1.37 -13.50
CA LEU A 7 3.11 -1.46 -12.23
C LEU A 7 1.63 -1.79 -12.51
N LEU A 8 1.17 -2.92 -12.01
CA LEU A 8 -0.20 -3.39 -12.19
C LEU A 8 -1.05 -3.22 -10.92
N LEU A 9 -0.47 -3.46 -9.74
CA LEU A 9 -1.17 -3.33 -8.47
C LEU A 9 -0.27 -2.59 -7.48
N SER A 10 -0.83 -1.64 -6.76
CA SER A 10 -0.22 -1.02 -5.58
C SER A 10 -1.35 -0.58 -4.65
N GLU A 11 -1.54 -1.34 -3.58
CA GLU A 11 -2.56 -1.09 -2.58
C GLU A 11 -1.99 -1.22 -1.18
N GLU A 12 -2.52 -0.39 -0.28
CA GLU A 12 -2.22 -0.43 1.14
C GLU A 12 -3.52 -0.45 1.94
N ARG A 13 -3.58 -1.28 2.98
CA ARG A 13 -4.70 -1.30 3.94
C ARG A 13 -4.17 -1.28 5.35
N LYS A 14 -4.96 -0.67 6.23
CA LYS A 14 -4.73 -0.72 7.67
C LYS A 14 -5.75 -1.66 8.30
N LEU A 15 -5.32 -2.46 9.24
CA LEU A 15 -6.19 -3.41 9.94
C LEU A 15 -5.74 -3.58 11.39
N ILE A 16 -6.65 -4.07 12.21
CA ILE A 16 -6.38 -4.40 13.62
C ILE A 16 -6.47 -5.91 13.77
N THR A 17 -5.55 -6.51 14.52
CA THR A 17 -5.56 -7.94 14.84
C THR A 17 -6.27 -8.22 16.16
N ASP A 18 -6.65 -9.47 16.41
CA ASP A 18 -7.22 -9.91 17.71
C ASP A 18 -6.27 -9.72 18.90
N ARG A 19 -4.96 -9.67 18.63
CA ARG A 19 -3.91 -9.36 19.62
C ARG A 19 -3.68 -7.85 19.79
N GLY A 20 -4.47 -7.00 19.13
CA GLY A 20 -4.41 -5.55 19.27
C GLY A 20 -3.34 -4.87 18.42
N PHE A 21 -2.67 -5.57 17.51
CA PHE A 21 -1.71 -4.93 16.61
C PHE A 21 -2.44 -4.11 15.55
N LEU A 22 -2.01 -2.88 15.36
CA LEU A 22 -2.41 -2.06 14.22
C LEU A 22 -1.43 -2.29 13.07
N LEU A 23 -1.84 -3.02 12.04
CA LEU A 23 -0.99 -3.38 10.92
C LEU A 23 -1.22 -2.50 9.69
N GLY A 24 -0.14 -2.20 8.98
CA GLY A 24 -0.15 -1.83 7.57
C GLY A 24 0.08 -3.07 6.72
N VAL A 25 -0.75 -3.28 5.70
CA VAL A 25 -0.61 -4.36 4.71
C VAL A 25 -0.46 -3.76 3.33
N GLU A 26 0.67 -4.05 2.69
CA GLU A 26 1.02 -3.60 1.35
C GLU A 26 1.05 -4.76 0.36
N VAL A 27 0.46 -4.54 -0.80
CA VAL A 27 0.55 -5.45 -1.95
C VAL A 27 0.98 -4.67 -3.17
N GLU A 28 2.08 -5.10 -3.79
CA GLU A 28 2.59 -4.56 -5.04
C GLU A 28 2.83 -5.68 -6.06
N LEU A 29 2.37 -5.47 -7.29
CA LEU A 29 2.61 -6.35 -8.42
C LEU A 29 3.16 -5.55 -9.59
N ARG A 30 4.32 -5.96 -10.11
CA ARG A 30 4.88 -5.44 -11.36
C ARG A 30 5.07 -6.55 -12.37
N LYS A 31 4.76 -6.26 -13.63
CA LYS A 31 5.03 -7.13 -14.76
C LYS A 31 6.37 -6.77 -15.38
N LEU A 32 7.26 -7.74 -15.47
CA LEU A 32 8.57 -7.56 -16.09
C LEU A 32 8.48 -7.59 -17.62
N PRO A 33 9.33 -6.81 -18.30
CA PRO A 33 9.49 -6.92 -19.74
C PRO A 33 10.10 -8.26 -20.14
N LEU A 34 9.86 -8.67 -21.38
CA LEU A 34 10.53 -9.83 -21.97
C LEU A 34 11.98 -9.50 -22.39
N PRO A 35 12.92 -10.45 -22.23
CA PRO A 35 12.75 -11.80 -21.67
C PRO A 35 12.69 -11.79 -20.14
N GLN A 36 11.90 -12.71 -19.57
CA GLN A 36 11.68 -12.78 -18.12
C GLN A 36 12.72 -13.69 -17.43
N PRO A 37 13.39 -13.25 -16.36
CA PRO A 37 14.30 -14.10 -15.61
C PRO A 37 13.56 -15.20 -14.82
N ARG A 38 14.20 -16.35 -14.63
CA ARG A 38 13.63 -17.52 -13.92
C ARG A 38 13.23 -17.23 -12.47
N GLU A 39 13.82 -16.22 -11.87
CA GLU A 39 13.57 -15.77 -10.49
C GLU A 39 12.21 -15.09 -10.30
N PHE A 40 11.53 -14.76 -11.41
CA PHE A 40 10.25 -14.07 -11.44
C PHE A 40 9.18 -14.99 -11.98
N PRO A 41 8.44 -15.70 -11.10
CA PRO A 41 7.39 -16.62 -11.50
C PRO A 41 6.38 -15.90 -12.38
N ASN A 42 6.11 -16.48 -13.55
CA ASN A 42 5.20 -15.92 -14.56
C ASN A 42 5.53 -14.47 -14.99
N GLY A 43 6.79 -14.04 -14.81
CA GLY A 43 7.23 -12.70 -15.18
C GLY A 43 6.84 -11.59 -14.22
N TYR A 44 6.43 -11.93 -13.00
CA TYR A 44 5.98 -10.94 -12.02
C TYR A 44 6.97 -10.75 -10.90
N LYS A 45 7.16 -9.47 -10.55
CA LYS A 45 7.75 -9.06 -9.27
C LYS A 45 6.61 -8.78 -8.29
N LEU A 46 6.59 -9.52 -7.20
CA LEU A 46 5.60 -9.45 -6.15
C LEU A 46 6.24 -8.90 -4.87
N LYS A 47 5.51 -8.06 -4.16
CA LYS A 47 5.81 -7.65 -2.80
C LYS A 47 4.51 -7.74 -1.98
N LEU A 48 4.50 -8.61 -0.99
CA LEU A 48 3.46 -8.69 0.05
C LEU A 48 4.13 -8.34 1.38
N VAL A 49 3.65 -7.32 2.09
CA VAL A 49 4.19 -6.93 3.40
C VAL A 49 3.06 -6.72 4.38
N ALA A 50 3.20 -7.26 5.59
CA ALA A 50 2.41 -6.88 6.75
C ALA A 50 3.37 -6.39 7.83
N TYR A 51 3.16 -5.21 8.37
CA TYR A 51 4.05 -4.60 9.37
C TYR A 51 3.25 -3.91 10.47
N ASN A 52 3.80 -3.92 11.68
CA ASN A 52 3.23 -3.19 12.81
C ASN A 52 3.40 -1.67 12.57
N LEU A 53 2.32 -0.89 12.62
CA LEU A 53 2.37 0.56 12.43
C LEU A 53 3.09 1.29 13.57
N GLU A 54 3.14 0.71 14.77
CA GLU A 54 3.86 1.27 15.91
C GLU A 54 5.35 0.92 15.87
N ASN A 55 5.69 -0.26 15.34
CA ASN A 55 7.07 -0.70 15.15
C ASN A 55 7.26 -1.38 13.77
N PRO A 56 7.51 -0.61 12.70
CA PRO A 56 7.60 -1.15 11.33
C PRO A 56 8.73 -2.15 11.09
N SER A 57 9.70 -2.25 11.99
CA SER A 57 10.75 -3.28 11.94
C SER A 57 10.17 -4.69 12.19
N GLU A 58 9.05 -4.78 12.90
CA GLU A 58 8.26 -5.99 13.03
C GLU A 58 7.39 -6.17 11.79
N LEU A 59 7.84 -7.04 10.91
CA LEU A 59 7.14 -7.31 9.66
C LEU A 59 7.19 -8.78 9.25
N VAL A 60 6.24 -9.14 8.38
CA VAL A 60 6.29 -10.28 7.48
C VAL A 60 6.39 -9.71 6.07
N ARG A 61 7.34 -10.20 5.28
CA ARG A 61 7.46 -9.84 3.86
C ARG A 61 7.62 -11.08 3.01
N ILE A 62 6.88 -11.17 1.90
CA ILE A 62 7.16 -12.06 0.78
C ILE A 62 7.56 -11.20 -0.40
N ASP A 63 8.73 -11.48 -0.97
CA ASP A 63 9.22 -10.76 -2.14
C ASP A 63 10.11 -11.63 -3.04
N ASN A 64 10.29 -11.14 -4.26
CA ASN A 64 11.28 -11.64 -5.20
C ASN A 64 12.03 -10.48 -5.86
N HIS A 65 13.30 -10.68 -6.16
CA HIS A 65 14.14 -9.67 -6.79
C HIS A 65 15.27 -10.33 -7.58
N TYR A 66 15.91 -9.55 -8.45
CA TYR A 66 17.02 -10.04 -9.26
C TYR A 66 18.12 -10.65 -8.38
N GLY A 67 18.63 -11.81 -8.79
CA GLY A 67 19.62 -12.60 -8.07
C GLY A 67 19.07 -13.44 -6.90
N LYS A 68 17.76 -13.41 -6.61
CA LYS A 68 17.15 -14.22 -5.54
C LYS A 68 15.78 -14.77 -5.92
N SER A 69 15.65 -16.08 -5.81
CA SER A 69 14.36 -16.76 -5.88
C SER A 69 13.36 -16.22 -4.84
N PRO A 70 12.06 -16.46 -5.03
CA PRO A 70 11.02 -16.08 -4.07
C PRO A 70 11.38 -16.50 -2.65
N HIS A 71 11.26 -15.55 -1.74
CA HIS A 71 11.60 -15.74 -0.34
C HIS A 71 10.70 -14.91 0.55
N TYR A 72 10.75 -15.22 1.83
CA TYR A 72 10.06 -14.45 2.84
C TYR A 72 10.97 -14.10 4.01
N HIS A 73 10.64 -12.99 4.66
CA HIS A 73 11.23 -12.50 5.89
C HIS A 73 10.16 -12.57 6.98
N SER A 74 10.40 -13.36 8.02
CA SER A 74 9.55 -13.43 9.20
C SER A 74 10.40 -13.71 10.43
N ASN A 75 10.11 -13.03 11.54
CA ASN A 75 10.81 -13.18 12.81
C ASN A 75 12.35 -13.08 12.67
N GLY A 76 12.81 -12.10 11.88
CA GLY A 76 14.23 -11.86 11.64
C GLY A 76 14.95 -12.93 10.80
N LYS A 77 14.23 -13.89 10.22
CA LYS A 77 14.80 -14.96 9.39
C LYS A 77 14.33 -14.83 7.95
N GLN A 78 15.25 -15.10 7.02
CA GLN A 78 14.94 -15.24 5.60
C GLN A 78 14.80 -16.73 5.25
N LYS A 79 13.77 -17.08 4.49
CA LYS A 79 13.57 -18.44 3.96
C LYS A 79 13.12 -18.40 2.50
N PHE A 80 13.71 -19.26 1.68
CA PHE A 80 13.35 -19.42 0.28
C PHE A 80 12.23 -20.44 0.12
N PHE A 81 11.41 -20.27 -0.90
CA PHE A 81 10.37 -21.24 -1.25
C PHE A 81 10.25 -21.39 -2.76
N ILE A 82 9.72 -22.54 -3.18
CA ILE A 82 9.36 -22.77 -4.57
C ILE A 82 8.00 -22.12 -4.80
N TRP A 83 7.94 -21.20 -5.75
CA TRP A 83 6.66 -20.63 -6.15
C TRP A 83 5.82 -21.68 -6.87
N VAL A 84 4.68 -22.03 -6.27
CA VAL A 84 3.71 -22.96 -6.85
C VAL A 84 2.61 -22.19 -7.57
N SER A 85 1.92 -21.31 -6.85
CA SER A 85 0.82 -20.51 -7.38
C SER A 85 0.63 -19.23 -6.57
N LEU A 86 -0.20 -18.34 -7.10
CA LEU A 86 -0.63 -17.16 -6.34
C LEU A 86 -1.40 -17.58 -5.08
N ALA A 87 -2.38 -18.48 -5.20
CA ALA A 87 -3.20 -18.92 -4.08
C ALA A 87 -2.36 -19.52 -2.94
N GLU A 88 -1.34 -20.32 -3.26
CA GLU A 88 -0.42 -20.86 -2.25
C GLU A 88 0.44 -19.77 -1.59
N THR A 89 0.86 -18.76 -2.37
CA THR A 89 1.61 -17.61 -1.85
C THR A 89 0.75 -16.75 -0.93
N GLU A 90 -0.51 -16.51 -1.29
CA GLU A 90 -1.48 -15.81 -0.45
C GLU A 90 -1.71 -16.56 0.86
N ARG A 91 -1.94 -17.88 0.79
CA ARG A 91 -2.10 -18.74 1.97
C ARG A 91 -0.87 -18.68 2.88
N LEU A 92 0.33 -18.78 2.30
CA LEU A 92 1.59 -18.67 3.04
C LEU A 92 1.74 -17.30 3.71
N PHE A 93 1.46 -16.21 2.98
CA PHE A 93 1.54 -14.86 3.55
C PHE A 93 0.61 -14.69 4.74
N LEU A 94 -0.61 -15.21 4.64
CA LEU A 94 -1.59 -15.13 5.73
C LEU A 94 -1.18 -15.93 6.94
N GLN A 95 -0.73 -17.17 6.72
CA GLN A 95 -0.24 -18.02 7.79
C GLN A 95 0.89 -17.31 8.55
N LEU A 96 1.90 -16.80 7.84
CA LEU A 96 3.03 -16.11 8.44
C LEU A 96 2.59 -14.85 9.21
N THR A 97 1.63 -14.09 8.65
CA THR A 97 1.11 -12.87 9.28
C THR A 97 0.32 -13.21 10.55
N GLN A 98 -0.48 -14.27 10.53
CA GLN A 98 -1.26 -14.74 11.67
C GLN A 98 -0.36 -15.28 12.79
N GLU A 99 0.65 -16.08 12.43
CA GLU A 99 1.65 -16.59 13.36
C GLU A 99 2.34 -15.44 14.12
N LYS A 100 2.69 -14.36 13.39
CA LYS A 100 3.39 -13.21 13.97
C LYS A 100 2.48 -12.26 14.76
N PHE A 101 1.33 -11.87 14.20
CA PHE A 101 0.53 -10.75 14.71
C PHE A 101 -0.84 -11.14 15.28
N GLY A 102 -1.21 -12.42 15.24
CA GLY A 102 -2.54 -12.88 15.67
C GLY A 102 -3.55 -12.95 14.51
N ASN A 103 -4.77 -13.38 14.82
CA ASN A 103 -5.80 -13.53 13.80
C ASN A 103 -6.18 -12.18 13.20
N LEU A 104 -6.46 -12.25 11.90
CA LEU A 104 -6.90 -11.13 11.07
C LEU A 104 -8.38 -11.35 10.78
N ASP A 105 -9.19 -10.30 10.81
CA ASP A 105 -10.51 -10.35 10.17
C ASP A 105 -10.34 -10.33 8.65
N TRP A 106 -10.02 -11.51 8.13
CA TRP A 106 -9.70 -11.79 6.74
C TRP A 106 -10.83 -11.40 5.79
N ASN A 107 -12.07 -11.60 6.24
CA ASN A 107 -13.25 -11.60 5.38
C ASN A 107 -13.65 -10.21 4.88
N ILE A 108 -13.22 -9.14 5.55
CA ILE A 108 -13.65 -7.78 5.20
C ILE A 108 -12.56 -7.00 4.42
N ASN A 109 -11.28 -7.10 4.81
CA ASN A 109 -10.28 -6.14 4.35
C ASN A 109 -9.26 -6.66 3.32
N LEU A 110 -8.90 -7.95 3.39
CA LEU A 110 -7.81 -8.48 2.57
C LEU A 110 -8.29 -9.23 1.33
N LYS A 111 -9.44 -9.92 1.40
CA LYS A 111 -10.05 -10.64 0.26
C LYS A 111 -10.15 -9.76 -1.01
N LYS A 112 -10.43 -8.47 -0.83
CA LYS A 112 -10.54 -7.53 -1.95
C LYS A 112 -9.18 -7.27 -2.62
N ILE A 113 -8.12 -7.04 -1.84
CA ILE A 113 -6.76 -6.82 -2.38
C ILE A 113 -6.30 -8.04 -3.18
N PHE A 114 -6.48 -9.24 -2.62
CA PHE A 114 -6.10 -10.48 -3.30
C PHE A 114 -6.96 -10.76 -4.54
N SER A 115 -8.25 -10.40 -4.53
CA SER A 115 -9.06 -10.44 -5.75
C SER A 115 -8.56 -9.47 -6.84
N HIS A 116 -8.01 -8.32 -6.45
CA HIS A 116 -7.43 -7.37 -7.40
C HIS A 116 -6.10 -7.89 -7.95
N LEU A 117 -5.26 -8.51 -7.09
CA LEU A 117 -4.03 -9.18 -7.49
C LEU A 117 -4.28 -10.28 -8.52
N GLU A 118 -5.25 -11.17 -8.25
CA GLU A 118 -5.65 -12.22 -9.17
C GLU A 118 -6.15 -11.64 -10.50
N LYS A 119 -7.00 -10.61 -10.47
CA LYS A 119 -7.49 -9.93 -11.68
C LYS A 119 -6.36 -9.27 -12.47
N SER A 120 -5.40 -8.63 -11.79
CA SER A 120 -4.23 -8.02 -12.44
C SER A 120 -3.39 -9.06 -13.18
N ILE A 121 -3.16 -10.22 -12.56
CA ILE A 121 -2.41 -11.33 -13.20
C ILE A 121 -3.18 -11.89 -14.41
N LYS A 122 -4.50 -12.10 -14.28
CA LYS A 122 -5.33 -12.70 -15.33
C LYS A 122 -5.59 -11.79 -16.52
N THR A 123 -5.77 -10.49 -16.27
CA THR A 123 -6.30 -9.54 -17.27
C THR A 123 -5.36 -8.40 -17.62
N GLY A 124 -4.30 -8.19 -16.85
CA GLY A 124 -3.46 -6.98 -16.93
C GLY A 124 -4.14 -5.71 -16.40
N ARG A 125 -5.34 -5.82 -15.81
CA ARG A 125 -6.06 -4.67 -15.23
C ARG A 125 -5.25 -4.05 -14.11
N LYS A 126 -5.20 -2.71 -14.11
CA LYS A 126 -4.47 -1.94 -13.11
C LYS A 126 -5.35 -1.58 -11.92
N TYR A 127 -4.83 -1.79 -10.73
CA TYR A 127 -5.41 -1.41 -9.45
C TYR A 127 -4.35 -0.61 -8.68
N ILE A 128 -4.19 0.65 -9.03
CA ILE A 128 -3.18 1.51 -8.42
C ILE A 128 -3.91 2.48 -7.52
N GLN A 129 -3.71 2.34 -6.22
CA GLN A 129 -4.23 3.31 -5.26
C GLN A 129 -3.49 4.64 -5.44
N PRO A 130 -4.20 5.73 -5.73
CA PRO A 130 -3.55 7.03 -5.84
C PRO A 130 -3.01 7.45 -4.48
N LYS A 131 -1.74 7.89 -4.46
CA LYS A 131 -1.13 8.47 -3.26
C LYS A 131 -1.73 9.85 -3.01
N ASN A 132 -1.90 10.21 -1.74
CA ASN A 132 -2.45 11.51 -1.30
C ASN A 132 -3.91 11.78 -1.69
N VAL A 133 -4.71 10.73 -1.93
CA VAL A 133 -6.14 10.86 -2.18
C VAL A 133 -6.90 10.22 -1.03
N SER A 134 -7.76 11.01 -0.38
CA SER A 134 -8.73 10.51 0.60
C SER A 134 -10.05 10.24 -0.13
N ILE A 135 -10.54 9.00 -0.05
CA ILE A 135 -11.83 8.61 -0.62
C ILE A 135 -12.78 8.42 0.56
N THR A 136 -13.84 9.24 0.61
CA THR A 136 -14.91 9.10 1.60
C THR A 136 -16.25 9.10 0.88
N ASN A 137 -17.17 8.26 1.34
CA ASN A 137 -18.59 8.28 0.94
C ASN A 137 -19.45 9.02 1.98
N ASN A 138 -18.84 9.61 3.00
CA ASN A 138 -19.53 10.40 4.00
C ASN A 138 -19.64 11.86 3.51
N LEU A 139 -20.85 12.24 3.10
CA LEU A 139 -21.16 13.59 2.62
C LEU A 139 -20.77 14.68 3.63
N ALA A 140 -20.98 14.46 4.93
CA ALA A 140 -20.60 15.44 5.95
C ALA A 140 -19.08 15.67 6.02
N VAL A 141 -18.28 14.64 5.75
CA VAL A 141 -16.81 14.78 5.64
C VAL A 141 -16.45 15.57 4.38
N ILE A 142 -17.15 15.33 3.27
CA ILE A 142 -16.96 16.07 2.01
C ILE A 142 -17.28 17.55 2.22
N ASP A 143 -18.45 17.87 2.79
CA ASP A 143 -18.89 19.25 3.05
C ASP A 143 -17.94 19.98 4.00
N ARG A 144 -17.42 19.29 5.02
CA ARG A 144 -16.42 19.85 5.94
C ARG A 144 -15.09 20.15 5.23
N ILE A 145 -14.69 19.35 4.24
CA ILE A 145 -13.45 19.57 3.49
C ILE A 145 -13.63 20.66 2.43
N LEU A 146 -14.77 20.68 1.75
CA LEU A 146 -15.09 21.60 0.66
C LEU A 146 -15.74 22.91 1.14
N SER A 147 -15.58 23.28 2.40
CA SER A 147 -16.04 24.59 2.87
C SER A 147 -15.31 25.71 2.13
N LYS A 148 -16.00 26.82 1.88
CA LYS A 148 -15.44 27.99 1.19
C LYS A 148 -14.10 28.43 1.81
N THR A 149 -14.03 28.46 3.14
CA THR A 149 -12.85 28.81 3.92
C THR A 149 -11.65 27.90 3.64
N ARG A 150 -11.87 26.58 3.52
CA ARG A 150 -10.83 25.60 3.20
C ARG A 150 -10.44 25.63 1.74
N LEU A 151 -11.39 25.81 0.83
CA LEU A 151 -11.10 25.95 -0.60
C LEU A 151 -10.24 27.20 -0.88
N GLU A 152 -10.53 28.33 -0.23
CA GLU A 152 -9.67 29.53 -0.28
C GLU A 152 -8.26 29.24 0.25
N LEU A 153 -8.16 28.57 1.40
CA LEU A 153 -6.88 28.17 1.99
C LEU A 153 -6.07 27.28 1.05
N PHE A 154 -6.67 26.24 0.47
CA PHE A 154 -6.01 25.38 -0.51
C PHE A 154 -5.61 26.12 -1.78
N SER A 155 -6.43 27.06 -2.24
CA SER A 155 -6.12 27.91 -3.41
C SER A 155 -4.87 28.76 -3.17
N VAL A 156 -4.77 29.40 -2.00
CA VAL A 156 -3.59 30.21 -1.63
C VAL A 156 -2.35 29.35 -1.45
N ILE A 157 -2.44 28.22 -0.74
CA ILE A 157 -1.31 27.29 -0.59
C ILE A 157 -0.79 26.86 -1.95
N ARG A 158 -1.69 26.43 -2.86
CA ARG A 158 -1.30 25.97 -4.19
C ARG A 158 -0.65 27.08 -5.01
N ALA A 159 -1.20 28.29 -5.00
CA ALA A 159 -0.76 29.39 -5.85
C ALA A 159 0.49 30.12 -5.32
N LYS A 160 0.65 30.21 -3.99
CA LYS A 160 1.68 31.04 -3.35
C LYS A 160 2.76 30.22 -2.62
N GLN A 161 2.52 28.93 -2.37
CA GLN A 161 3.47 27.99 -1.76
C GLN A 161 4.17 28.56 -0.49
N PRO A 162 3.40 29.02 0.53
CA PRO A 162 4.00 29.58 1.73
C PRO A 162 4.86 28.54 2.45
N THR A 163 5.99 28.99 2.99
CA THR A 163 6.96 28.13 3.68
C THR A 163 6.56 27.78 5.10
N ASN A 164 5.65 28.55 5.70
CA ASN A 164 5.17 28.33 7.06
C ASN A 164 3.76 28.91 7.29
N ILE A 165 3.16 28.56 8.42
CA ILE A 165 1.80 28.95 8.76
C ILE A 165 1.65 30.46 9.07
N HIS A 166 2.70 31.15 9.54
CA HIS A 166 2.68 32.61 9.70
C HIS A 166 2.64 33.33 8.35
N GLU A 167 3.39 32.84 7.36
CA GLU A 167 3.34 33.37 6.00
C GLU A 167 1.97 33.13 5.37
N LEU A 168 1.42 31.93 5.54
CA LEU A 168 0.08 31.60 5.10
C LEU A 168 -0.99 32.51 5.76
N SER A 169 -0.87 32.80 7.05
CA SER A 169 -1.81 33.68 7.77
C SER A 169 -1.81 35.10 7.19
N LYS A 170 -0.62 35.64 6.87
CA LYS A 170 -0.47 36.93 6.20
C LYS A 170 -1.08 36.91 4.80
N LEU A 171 -0.83 35.86 4.01
CA LEU A 171 -1.38 35.72 2.65
C LEU A 171 -2.90 35.59 2.64
N LEU A 172 -3.49 34.97 3.66
CA LEU A 172 -4.93 34.82 3.82
C LEU A 172 -5.59 36.02 4.50
N ASN A 173 -4.80 36.96 5.03
CA ASN A 173 -5.26 38.04 5.90
C ASN A 173 -6.12 37.52 7.08
N ARG A 174 -5.62 36.47 7.75
CA ARG A 174 -6.26 35.81 8.89
C ARG A 174 -5.32 35.77 10.08
N ASP A 175 -5.89 35.75 11.28
CA ASP A 175 -5.14 35.45 12.50
C ASP A 175 -4.55 34.05 12.43
N TYR A 176 -3.34 33.91 12.96
CA TYR A 176 -2.61 32.65 13.02
C TYR A 176 -3.44 31.50 13.61
N ALA A 177 -4.25 31.77 14.63
CA ALA A 177 -5.10 30.76 15.29
C ALA A 177 -6.28 30.28 14.42
N ASN A 178 -6.59 31.00 13.34
CA ASN A 178 -7.74 30.77 12.47
C ASN A 178 -7.35 30.41 11.02
N VAL A 179 -6.07 30.06 10.81
CA VAL A 179 -5.55 29.44 9.58
C VAL A 179 -5.64 27.93 9.72
#